data_AF-A0A542HRG5-F1
#
_entry.id   AF-A0A542HRG5-F1
#
_cell.length_a   1.000
_cell.length_b   1.000
_cell.length_c   1.000
_cell.angle_alpha   90.00
_cell.angle_beta   90.00
_cell.angle_gamma   90.00
#
_symmetry.space_group_name_H-M   'P 1'
#
loop_
_entity.id
_entity.type
_entity.pdbx_description
1 polymer ?
#
loop_
_entity_poly.entity_id
_entity_poly.type
_entity_poly.pdbx_seq_one_letter_code
_entity_poly.pdbx_strand_id
1 'polypeptide(L)'
;MSAAFGKCYDPTGSQYGIPTYPWRYAPDGLATRRQLRARGLRPGGQPIAAQVLRPRYRRGPLVAYLYCIDRAKPVRPMTPGKRAALAKAMCARRTCPQCRTDAGYVIPTSLGVCVPCAYPEEQRAA
;
A
#
# COMPACT_ATOMS: atom_id res chain seq x y z
N MET A 1 -14.16 -17.00 26.74
CA MET A 1 -13.11 -16.68 25.75
C MET A 1 -12.11 -17.84 25.69
N SER A 2 -11.72 -18.32 24.51
CA SER A 2 -10.69 -19.36 24.40
C SER A 2 -9.35 -18.88 24.95
N ALA A 3 -8.62 -19.73 25.68
CA ALA A 3 -7.34 -19.42 26.33
C ALA A 3 -6.28 -18.87 25.35
N ALA A 4 -6.38 -19.21 24.05
CA ALA A 4 -5.49 -18.71 23.02
C ALA A 4 -5.64 -17.20 22.75
N PHE A 5 -6.84 -16.64 22.92
CA PHE A 5 -7.11 -15.22 22.66
C PHE A 5 -6.90 -14.33 23.89
N GLY A 6 -6.89 -14.90 25.10
CA GLY A 6 -6.67 -14.14 26.33
C GLY A 6 -5.34 -13.37 26.33
N LYS A 7 -4.29 -13.97 25.75
CA LYS A 7 -2.96 -13.33 25.60
C LYS A 7 -2.94 -12.10 24.68
N CYS A 8 -4.01 -11.88 23.91
CA CYS A 8 -4.11 -10.80 22.94
C CYS A 8 -5.20 -9.77 23.33
N TYR A 9 -5.69 -9.84 24.57
CA TYR A 9 -6.70 -8.91 25.08
C TYR A 9 -6.06 -7.99 26.13
N ASP A 10 -5.75 -6.77 25.71
CA ASP A 10 -5.19 -5.70 26.53
C ASP A 10 -5.84 -4.37 26.10
N PRO A 11 -7.10 -4.10 26.48
CA PRO A 11 -7.83 -2.91 26.06
C PRO A 11 -7.25 -1.61 26.63
N THR A 12 -6.51 -1.68 27.73
CA THR A 12 -5.86 -0.51 28.36
C THR A 12 -4.49 -0.19 27.75
N GLY A 13 -3.89 -1.13 27.03
CA GLY A 13 -2.55 -0.99 26.46
C GLY A 13 -1.43 -1.11 27.48
N SER A 14 -1.68 -1.74 28.64
CA SER A 14 -0.68 -1.86 29.71
C SER A 14 0.50 -2.77 29.34
N GLN A 15 0.25 -3.77 28.49
CA GLN A 15 1.26 -4.74 28.05
C GLN A 15 1.89 -4.34 26.72
N TYR A 16 1.09 -3.82 25.79
CA TYR A 16 1.52 -3.54 24.41
C TYR A 16 1.69 -2.06 24.08
N GLY A 17 1.46 -1.16 25.04
CA GLY A 17 1.56 0.30 24.88
C GLY A 17 0.40 0.95 24.12
N ILE A 18 -0.44 0.14 23.47
CA ILE A 18 -1.68 0.57 22.81
C ILE A 18 -2.78 -0.48 23.04
N PRO A 19 -4.06 -0.07 23.01
CA PRO A 19 -5.18 -1.00 23.08
C PRO A 19 -5.02 -2.14 22.08
N THR A 20 -5.06 -3.36 22.57
CA THR A 20 -4.80 -4.58 21.81
C THR A 20 -5.95 -5.54 21.96
N TYR A 21 -6.49 -5.98 20.83
CA TYR A 21 -7.66 -6.86 20.78
C TYR A 21 -7.33 -8.18 20.07
N PRO A 22 -7.98 -9.28 20.45
CA PRO A 22 -7.92 -10.51 19.70
C PRO A 22 -8.52 -10.35 18.30
N TRP A 23 -8.14 -11.25 17.38
CA TRP A 23 -8.71 -11.30 16.04
C TRP A 23 -10.26 -11.30 16.06
N ARG A 24 -10.88 -10.31 15.41
CA ARG A 24 -12.34 -10.04 15.34
C ARG A 24 -12.99 -9.51 16.62
N TYR A 25 -12.21 -9.03 17.61
CA TYR A 25 -12.72 -8.48 18.87
C TYR A 25 -12.47 -6.98 19.05
N ALA A 26 -12.06 -6.28 17.98
CA ALA A 26 -11.90 -4.84 18.06
C ALA A 26 -13.26 -4.14 18.20
N PRO A 27 -13.38 -3.09 19.02
CA PRO A 27 -14.60 -2.32 19.15
C PRO A 27 -14.94 -1.59 17.85
N ASP A 28 -16.19 -1.19 17.72
CA ASP A 28 -16.67 -0.34 16.63
C ASP A 28 -15.97 1.03 16.63
N GLY A 29 -16.09 1.76 15.53
CA GLY A 29 -15.40 3.05 15.35
C GLY A 29 -13.92 2.92 14.94
N LEU A 30 -13.39 1.69 14.88
CA LEU A 30 -12.02 1.40 14.46
C LEU A 30 -11.97 0.66 13.12
N ALA A 31 -10.95 0.97 12.31
CA ALA A 31 -10.75 0.34 11.02
C ALA A 31 -9.27 0.19 10.67
N THR A 32 -8.93 -0.90 9.98
CA THR A 32 -7.63 -1.08 9.32
C THR A 32 -7.48 -0.12 8.14
N ARG A 33 -6.23 0.12 7.70
CA ARG A 33 -5.96 0.94 6.49
C ARG A 33 -6.75 0.46 5.26
N ARG A 34 -6.88 -0.86 5.10
CA ARG A 34 -7.63 -1.46 3.98
C ARG A 34 -9.13 -1.20 4.09
N GLN A 35 -9.71 -1.32 5.29
CA GLN A 35 -11.12 -1.01 5.54
C GLN A 35 -11.42 0.49 5.34
N LEU A 36 -10.52 1.38 5.81
CA LEU A 36 -10.64 2.81 5.51
C LEU A 36 -10.61 3.09 4.01
N ARG A 37 -9.68 2.46 3.28
CA ARG A 37 -9.55 2.64 1.83
C ARG A 37 -10.80 2.19 1.07
N ALA A 38 -11.42 1.08 1.49
CA ALA A 38 -12.69 0.61 0.91
C ALA A 38 -13.83 1.62 1.11
N ARG A 39 -13.75 2.46 2.15
CA ARG A 39 -14.70 3.57 2.42
C ARG A 39 -14.28 4.90 1.80
N GLY A 40 -13.25 4.94 0.95
CA GLY A 40 -12.73 6.20 0.40
C GLY A 40 -11.99 7.07 1.42
N LEU A 41 -11.60 6.50 2.56
CA LEU A 41 -10.92 7.18 3.66
C LEU A 41 -9.44 6.81 3.75
N ARG A 42 -8.66 7.64 4.43
CA ARG A 42 -7.27 7.43 4.83
C ARG A 42 -7.08 7.80 6.30
N PRO A 43 -6.07 7.24 7.01
CA PRO A 43 -5.82 7.56 8.42
C PRO A 43 -5.65 9.05 8.71
N GLY A 44 -5.22 9.86 7.73
CA GLY A 44 -5.20 11.31 7.88
C GLY A 44 -4.06 11.86 8.76
N GLY A 45 -3.06 11.03 9.09
CA GLY A 45 -1.92 11.40 9.94
C GLY A 45 -2.12 11.11 11.42
N GLN A 46 -3.25 10.49 11.80
CA GLN A 46 -3.47 10.08 13.18
C GLN A 46 -2.50 8.95 13.60
N PRO A 47 -2.11 8.89 14.90
CA PRO A 47 -1.37 7.75 15.43
C PRO A 47 -2.22 6.46 15.36
N ILE A 48 -1.57 5.32 15.59
CA ILE A 48 -2.28 4.04 15.70
C ILE A 48 -3.17 4.11 16.95
N ALA A 49 -4.48 3.87 16.78
CA ALA A 49 -5.44 3.95 17.87
C ALA A 49 -5.53 2.64 18.66
N ALA A 50 -5.36 1.51 17.97
CA ALA A 50 -5.34 0.18 18.56
C ALA A 50 -4.68 -0.81 17.59
N GLN A 51 -4.48 -2.04 18.05
CA GLN A 51 -4.05 -3.14 17.21
C GLN A 51 -4.86 -4.40 17.46
N VAL A 52 -4.82 -5.30 16.47
CA VAL A 52 -5.38 -6.64 16.57
C VAL A 52 -4.25 -7.64 16.44
N LEU A 53 -4.19 -8.58 17.38
CA LEU A 53 -3.24 -9.69 17.35
C LEU A 53 -3.94 -11.01 17.03
N ARG A 54 -3.35 -11.78 16.11
CA ARG A 54 -3.71 -13.17 15.85
C ARG A 54 -2.52 -14.07 16.17
N PRO A 55 -2.59 -14.87 17.25
CA PRO A 55 -1.55 -15.84 17.60
C PRO A 55 -1.25 -16.80 16.46
N ARG A 56 0.01 -17.23 16.37
CA ARG A 56 0.48 -18.29 15.48
C ARG A 56 1.35 -19.25 16.26
N TYR A 57 1.34 -20.52 15.86
CA TYR A 57 1.99 -21.58 16.63
C TYR A 57 3.54 -21.49 16.65
N ARG A 58 4.19 -21.25 15.49
CA ARG A 58 5.67 -21.25 15.35
C ARG A 58 6.27 -19.90 14.93
N ARG A 59 5.46 -18.86 14.79
CA ARG A 59 5.89 -17.53 14.33
C ARG A 59 5.27 -16.45 15.20
N GLY A 60 5.83 -15.25 15.15
CA GLY A 60 5.21 -14.08 15.79
C GLY A 60 3.75 -13.89 15.36
N PRO A 61 2.92 -13.26 16.21
CA PRO A 61 1.51 -13.02 15.92
C PRO A 61 1.36 -12.14 14.67
N LEU A 62 0.25 -12.30 13.94
CA LEU A 62 -0.12 -11.33 12.92
C LEU A 62 -0.68 -10.10 13.59
N VAL A 63 -0.20 -8.94 13.15
CA VAL A 63 -0.61 -7.63 13.68
C VAL A 63 -1.42 -6.89 12.62
N ALA A 64 -2.56 -6.35 13.01
CA ALA A 64 -3.31 -5.40 12.19
C ALA A 64 -3.55 -4.11 12.97
N TYR A 65 -3.00 -2.99 12.48
CA TYR A 65 -3.21 -1.69 13.10
C TYR A 65 -4.56 -1.10 12.74
N LEU A 66 -5.18 -0.48 13.75
CA LEU A 66 -6.48 0.14 13.68
C LEU A 66 -6.36 1.65 13.85
N TYR A 67 -7.27 2.35 13.19
CA TYR A 67 -7.37 3.80 13.14
C TYR A 67 -8.82 4.20 13.41
N CYS A 68 -9.01 5.33 14.08
CA CYS A 68 -10.34 5.89 14.32
C CYS A 68 -10.96 6.34 12.98
N ILE A 69 -12.18 5.87 12.73
CA ILE A 69 -12.94 6.21 11.53
C ILE A 69 -13.28 7.70 11.51
N ASP A 70 -13.73 8.26 12.64
CA ASP A 70 -14.19 9.65 12.73
C ASP A 70 -13.05 10.68 12.52
N ARG A 71 -11.81 10.26 12.79
CA ARG A 71 -10.60 11.06 12.56
C ARG A 71 -9.99 10.82 11.17
N ALA A 72 -10.52 9.86 10.42
CA ALA A 72 -10.05 9.56 9.08
C ALA A 72 -10.44 10.71 8.14
N LYS A 73 -9.61 10.91 7.13
CA LYS A 73 -9.83 11.96 6.12
C LYS A 73 -10.17 11.30 4.79
N PRO A 74 -10.90 11.96 3.89
CA PRO A 74 -11.04 11.49 2.52
C PRO A 74 -9.67 11.22 1.88
N VAL A 75 -9.61 10.18 1.06
CA VAL A 75 -8.45 9.91 0.22
C VAL A 75 -8.22 11.13 -0.67
N ARG A 76 -6.96 11.57 -0.76
CA ARG A 76 -6.60 12.71 -1.62
C ARG A 76 -6.91 12.35 -3.07
N PRO A 77 -7.76 13.12 -3.78
CA PRO A 77 -8.06 12.83 -5.16
C PRO A 77 -6.81 13.01 -6.03
N MET A 78 -6.86 12.37 -7.20
CA MET A 78 -5.89 12.61 -8.25
C MET A 78 -6.14 14.02 -8.83
N THR A 79 -5.17 14.92 -8.66
CA THR A 79 -5.28 16.29 -9.19
C THR A 79 -4.78 16.36 -10.63
N PRO A 80 -5.22 17.34 -11.44
CA PRO A 80 -4.69 17.56 -12.78
C PRO A 80 -3.15 17.68 -12.80
N GLY A 81 -2.57 18.42 -11.85
CA GLY A 81 -1.11 18.55 -11.73
C GLY A 81 -0.40 17.22 -11.49
N LYS A 82 -0.97 16.32 -10.66
CA LYS A 82 -0.41 14.98 -10.47
C LYS A 82 -0.53 14.11 -11.72
N ARG A 83 -1.63 14.23 -12.47
CA ARG A 83 -1.78 13.54 -13.77
C ARG A 83 -0.72 14.01 -14.75
N ALA A 84 -0.52 15.33 -14.88
CA ALA A 84 0.50 15.90 -15.75
C ALA A 84 1.92 15.46 -15.35
N ALA A 85 2.24 15.46 -14.05
CA ALA A 85 3.53 14.97 -13.56
C ALA A 85 3.76 13.48 -13.88
N LEU A 86 2.74 12.64 -13.69
CA LEU A 86 2.81 11.22 -14.04
C LEU A 86 2.99 11.01 -15.55
N ALA A 87 2.25 11.76 -16.38
CA ALA A 87 2.38 11.72 -17.82
C ALA A 87 3.79 12.11 -18.29
N LYS A 88 4.36 13.18 -17.72
CA LYS A 88 5.76 13.59 -17.98
C LYS A 88 6.76 12.51 -17.56
N ALA A 89 6.59 11.92 -16.38
CA ALA A 89 7.47 10.84 -15.91
C ALA A 89 7.37 9.60 -16.80
N MET A 90 6.17 9.24 -17.26
CA MET A 90 5.98 8.11 -18.17
C MET A 90 6.55 8.39 -19.56
N CYS A 91 6.36 9.60 -20.09
CA CYS A 91 6.99 10.01 -21.34
C CYS A 91 8.52 9.84 -21.25
N ALA A 92 9.16 10.37 -20.20
CA ALA A 92 10.61 10.22 -20.02
C ALA A 92 11.07 8.75 -19.92
N ARG A 93 10.28 7.88 -19.29
CA ARG A 93 10.60 6.44 -19.15
C ARG A 93 10.35 5.61 -20.41
N ARG A 94 9.58 6.15 -21.36
CA ARG A 94 9.16 5.45 -22.58
C ARG A 94 9.84 5.99 -23.83
N THR A 95 10.33 7.22 -23.80
CA THR A 95 11.08 7.83 -24.90
C THR A 95 12.49 7.26 -24.95
N CYS A 96 12.81 6.57 -26.05
CA CYS A 96 14.14 6.03 -26.26
C CYS A 96 15.15 7.16 -26.48
N PRO A 97 16.31 7.17 -25.79
CA PRO A 97 17.32 8.21 -26.00
C PRO A 97 17.97 8.13 -27.39
N GLN A 98 17.95 6.98 -28.05
CA GLN A 98 18.58 6.77 -29.37
C GLN A 98 17.66 7.20 -30.52
N CYS A 99 16.45 6.62 -30.63
CA CYS A 99 15.52 6.95 -31.72
C CYS A 99 14.54 8.08 -31.38
N ARG A 100 14.57 8.61 -30.14
CA ARG A 100 13.72 9.71 -29.65
C ARG A 100 12.21 9.48 -29.78
N THR A 101 11.81 8.23 -29.98
CA THR A 101 10.41 7.83 -30.13
C THR A 101 9.89 7.20 -28.83
N ASP A 102 8.61 7.43 -28.53
CA ASP A 102 7.92 6.74 -27.44
C ASP A 102 7.71 5.25 -27.81
N ALA A 103 8.33 4.36 -27.05
CA ALA A 103 8.31 2.92 -27.31
C ALA A 103 6.96 2.24 -27.02
N GLY A 104 6.01 2.91 -26.35
CA GLY A 104 4.74 2.28 -25.92
C GLY A 104 4.81 1.61 -24.55
N TYR A 105 6.01 1.34 -24.04
CA TYR A 105 6.26 0.66 -22.77
C TYR A 105 7.46 1.28 -22.04
N VAL A 106 7.56 1.02 -20.73
CA VAL A 106 8.70 1.49 -19.92
C VAL A 106 9.96 0.78 -20.37
N ILE A 107 10.93 1.54 -20.84
CA ILE A 107 12.21 1.01 -21.31
C ILE A 107 12.95 0.31 -20.16
N PRO A 108 13.40 -0.95 -20.33
CA PRO A 108 14.17 -1.65 -19.32
C PRO A 108 15.47 -0.91 -18.99
N THR A 109 15.76 -0.76 -17.71
CA THR A 109 16.99 -0.08 -17.24
C THR A 109 18.26 -0.85 -17.63
N SER A 110 18.17 -2.16 -17.86
CA SER A 110 19.29 -2.99 -18.32
C SER A 110 19.69 -2.71 -19.77
N LEU A 111 18.73 -2.31 -20.62
CA LEU A 111 19.00 -1.99 -22.03
C LEU A 111 19.33 -0.51 -22.21
N GLY A 112 18.73 0.38 -21.41
CA GLY A 112 18.89 1.83 -21.52
C GLY A 112 18.26 2.46 -22.79
N VAL A 113 17.90 1.65 -23.77
CA VAL A 113 17.23 1.99 -25.02
C VAL A 113 16.03 1.07 -25.26
N CYS A 114 15.13 1.45 -26.16
CA CYS A 114 14.03 0.56 -26.54
C CYS A 114 14.55 -0.74 -27.18
N VAL A 115 13.74 -1.79 -27.11
CA VAL A 115 14.01 -3.12 -27.67
C VAL A 115 14.34 -3.05 -29.16
N PRO A 116 13.61 -2.29 -30.01
CA PRO A 116 14.02 -2.09 -31.41
C PRO A 116 15.45 -1.58 -31.59
N CYS A 117 15.89 -0.65 -30.73
CA CYS A 117 17.24 -0.09 -30.82
C CYS A 117 18.31 -1.03 -30.24
N ALA A 118 17.96 -1.80 -29.20
CA ALA A 118 18.85 -2.80 -28.62
C ALA A 118 19.06 -4.01 -29.55
N TYR A 119 18.00 -4.42 -30.26
CA TYR A 119 18.00 -5.58 -31.15
C TYR A 119 17.35 -5.25 -32.50
N PRO A 120 18.02 -4.48 -33.37
CA PRO A 120 17.45 -4.04 -34.66
C PRO A 120 17.10 -5.18 -35.61
N GLU A 121 17.79 -6.31 -35.49
CA GLU A 121 17.69 -7.45 -36.41
C GLU A 121 16.62 -8.47 -36.00
N GLU A 122 16.24 -8.49 -34.72
CA GLU A 122 15.29 -9.46 -34.16
C GLU A 122 13.81 -9.05 -34.35
N GLN A 123 13.53 -7.84 -34.85
CA GLN A 123 12.16 -7.36 -35.09
C GLN A 123 11.58 -7.72 -36.46
N ARG A 124 12.05 -8.80 -37.08
CA ARG A 124 11.33 -9.41 -38.22
C ARG A 124 10.30 -10.39 -37.67
N ALA A 125 9.09 -9.91 -37.39
CA ALA A 125 7.94 -10.80 -37.27
C ALA A 125 7.67 -11.42 -38.65
N ALA A 126 7.61 -12.75 -38.70
CA ALA A 126 7.24 -13.53 -39.88
C ALA A 126 5.77 -13.34 -40.27
#